data_AF-A0A267MKJ5-F1
#
_entry.id   AF-A0A267MKJ5-F1
#
_cell.length_a   1.000
_cell.length_b   1.000
_cell.length_c   1.000
_cell.angle_alpha   90.00
_cell.angle_beta   90.00
_cell.angle_gamma   90.00
#
_symmetry.space_group_name_H-M   'P 1'
#
loop_
_entity.id
_entity.type
_entity.pdbx_description
1 polymer ?
#
loop_
_entity_poly.entity_id
_entity_poly.type
_entity_poly.pdbx_seq_one_letter_code
_entity_poly.pdbx_strand_id
1 'polypeptide(L)' 'MDHAYKNAKTQIMMYAFLDESRKKEELLINKIQLYVSFIKEKEVKSYLKQMIKTSREHINLCTDMMIKLNLE' A
#
# COMPACT_ATOMS: atom_id res chain seq x y z
N MET A 1 -15.49 -10.37 29.94
CA MET A 1 -14.99 -9.42 28.92
C MET A 1 -14.31 -10.23 27.86
N ASP A 2 -15.10 -10.55 26.84
CA ASP A 2 -15.24 -11.90 26.31
C ASP A 2 -14.76 -11.92 24.85
N HIS A 3 -14.48 -13.09 24.29
CA HIS A 3 -13.75 -13.33 23.04
C HIS A 3 -14.06 -12.37 21.86
N ALA A 4 -15.30 -11.86 21.76
CA ALA A 4 -15.74 -10.87 20.79
C ALA A 4 -14.99 -9.53 20.83
N TYR A 5 -14.65 -9.01 22.02
CA TYR A 5 -13.92 -7.73 22.15
C TYR A 5 -12.47 -7.86 21.64
N LYS A 6 -11.83 -9.01 21.88
CA LYS A 6 -10.49 -9.32 21.39
C LYS A 6 -10.49 -9.44 19.86
N ASN A 7 -11.55 -10.03 19.27
CA ASN A 7 -11.71 -10.13 17.83
C ASN A 7 -11.94 -8.76 17.16
N ALA A 8 -12.80 -7.92 17.74
CA ALA A 8 -13.04 -6.57 17.25
C ALA A 8 -11.77 -5.70 17.30
N LYS A 9 -11.01 -5.76 18.40
CA LYS A 9 -9.73 -5.05 18.52
C LYS A 9 -8.73 -5.51 17.45
N THR A 10 -8.63 -6.81 17.21
CA THR A 10 -7.74 -7.36 16.17
C THR A 10 -8.15 -6.88 14.78
N GLN A 11 -9.45 -6.87 14.46
CA GLN A 11 -9.95 -6.36 13.17
C GLN A 11 -9.61 -4.89 12.95
N ILE A 12 -9.80 -4.04 13.98
CA ILE A 12 -9.44 -2.61 13.92
C ILE A 12 -7.93 -2.44 13.68
N MET A 13 -7.09 -3.21 14.39
CA MET A 13 -5.64 -3.15 14.21
C MET A 13 -5.22 -3.60 12.80
N MET A 14 -5.84 -4.65 12.27
CA MET A 14 -5.56 -5.14 10.91
C MET A 14 -5.99 -4.13 9.85
N TYR A 15 -7.16 -3.51 10.00
CA TYR A 15 -7.62 -2.46 9.10
C TYR A 15 -6.64 -1.28 9.11
N ALA A 16 -6.30 -0.76 10.29
CA ALA A 16 -5.39 0.38 10.43
C ALA A 16 -4.01 0.08 9.82
N PHE A 17 -3.48 -1.14 10.02
CA PHE A 17 -2.22 -1.56 9.43
C PHE A 17 -2.27 -1.59 7.90
N LEU A 18 -3.32 -2.19 7.33
CA LEU A 18 -3.46 -2.30 5.87
C LEU A 18 -3.71 -0.93 5.23
N ASP A 19 -4.51 -0.07 5.86
CA ASP A 19 -4.82 1.27 5.35
C ASP A 19 -3.59 2.17 5.38
N GLU A 20 -2.83 2.15 6.48
CA GLU A 20 -1.56 2.88 6.58
C GLU A 20 -0.53 2.38 5.57
N SER A 21 -0.47 1.08 5.31
CA SER A 21 0.41 0.49 4.31
C SER A 21 0.04 0.97 2.89
N ARG A 22 -1.25 0.96 2.55
CA ARG A 22 -1.76 1.50 1.28
C ARG A 22 -1.39 2.97 1.10
N LYS A 23 -1.65 3.81 2.11
CA LYS A 23 -1.33 5.25 2.09
C LYS A 23 0.17 5.51 1.87
N LYS A 24 1.04 4.69 2.46
CA LYS A 24 2.48 4.80 2.25
C LYS A 24 2.91 4.43 0.83
N GLU A 25 2.33 3.40 0.25
CA GLU A 25 2.59 3.03 -1.15
C GLU A 25 2.11 4.12 -2.11
N GLU A 26 0.93 4.70 -1.88
CA GLU A 26 0.44 5.85 -2.65
C GLU A 26 1.38 7.05 -2.55
N LEU A 27 1.86 7.37 -1.35
CA LEU A 27 2.84 8.43 -1.14
C LEU A 27 4.16 8.15 -1.84
N LEU A 28 4.63 6.90 -1.83
CA LEU A 28 5.85 6.48 -2.52
C LEU A 28 5.72 6.64 -4.04
N ILE A 29 4.60 6.21 -4.62
CA ILE A 29 4.29 6.38 -6.04
C ILE A 29 4.34 7.87 -6.41
N ASN A 30 3.68 8.73 -5.64
CA ASN A 30 3.64 10.17 -5.90
C ASN A 30 5.06 10.79 -5.87
N LYS A 31 5.90 10.40 -4.92
CA LYS A 31 7.30 10.85 -4.84
C LYS A 31 8.13 10.36 -6.01
N ILE A 32 8.01 9.08 -6.39
CA ILE A 32 8.76 8.52 -7.52
C ILE A 32 8.34 9.18 -8.82
N GLN A 33 7.04 9.38 -9.05
CA GLN A 33 6.53 10.07 -10.24
C GLN A 33 7.10 11.48 -10.37
N LEU A 34 7.19 12.21 -9.26
CA LEU A 34 7.84 13.52 -9.22
C LEU A 34 9.33 13.42 -9.60
N TYR A 35 10.08 12.43 -9.13
CA TYR A 35 11.49 12.27 -9.51
C TYR A 35 11.70 11.84 -10.96
N VAL A 36 10.81 11.00 -11.51
CA VAL A 36 10.90 10.51 -12.90
C VAL A 36 10.90 11.66 -13.91
N SER A 37 10.22 12.78 -13.64
CA SER A 37 10.21 13.93 -14.54
C SER A 37 11.56 14.65 -14.62
N PHE A 38 12.40 14.58 -13.57
CA PHE A 38 13.70 15.26 -13.51
C PHE A 38 14.86 14.41 -14.01
N ILE A 39 14.71 13.08 -13.98
CA ILE A 39 15.76 12.16 -14.41
C ILE A 39 15.86 12.21 -15.94
N LYS A 40 17.08 12.16 -16.48
CA LYS A 40 17.30 12.02 -17.93
C LYS A 40 17.67 10.59 -18.31
N GLU A 41 18.34 9.89 -17.40
CA GLU A 41 18.88 8.56 -17.67
C GLU A 41 17.76 7.51 -17.82
N LYS A 42 17.78 6.80 -18.96
CA LYS A 42 16.72 5.88 -19.36
C LYS A 42 16.67 4.66 -18.48
N GLU A 43 17.82 4.13 -18.10
CA GLU A 43 17.91 2.95 -17.23
C GLU A 43 17.29 3.24 -15.85
N VAL A 44 17.67 4.37 -15.25
CA VAL A 44 17.13 4.81 -13.96
C VAL A 44 15.62 5.04 -14.07
N LYS A 45 15.12 5.67 -15.14
CA LYS A 45 13.67 5.81 -15.37
C LYS A 45 12.95 4.47 -15.44
N SER A 46 13.56 3.48 -16.09
CA SER A 46 12.98 2.13 -16.20
C SER A 46 12.82 1.50 -14.82
N TYR A 47 13.87 1.58 -14.00
CA TYR A 47 13.87 1.09 -12.62
C TYR A 47 12.77 1.75 -11.78
N LEU A 48 12.67 3.07 -11.84
CA LEU A 48 11.65 3.82 -11.10
C LEU A 48 10.21 3.50 -11.57
N LYS A 49 10.01 3.26 -12.86
CA LYS A 49 8.72 2.80 -13.39
C LYS A 49 8.37 1.39 -12.89
N GLN A 50 9.35 0.49 -12.78
CA GLN A 50 9.13 -0.82 -12.18
C GLN A 50 8.75 -0.71 -10.70
N MET A 51 9.43 0.16 -9.94
CA MET A 51 9.06 0.43 -8.55
C MET A 51 7.61 0.91 -8.41
N ILE A 52 7.17 1.85 -9.25
CA ILE A 52 5.76 2.30 -9.26
C ILE A 52 4.80 1.13 -9.54
N LYS A 53 5.16 0.22 -10.46
CA LYS A 53 4.34 -0.95 -10.76
C LYS A 53 4.23 -1.87 -9.54
N THR A 54 5.35 -2.19 -8.89
CA THR A 54 5.37 -3.02 -7.68
C THR A 54 4.58 -2.39 -6.54
N SER A 55 4.72 -1.08 -6.31
CA SER A 55 3.90 -0.37 -5.30
C SER A 55 2.39 -0.47 -5.58
N ARG A 56 1.97 -0.43 -6.85
CA ARG A 56 0.56 -0.64 -7.22
C ARG A 56 0.09 -2.07 -6.94
N GLU A 57 0.95 -3.06 -7.18
CA GLU A 57 0.67 -4.46 -6.84
C GLU A 57 0.51 -4.63 -5.31
N HIS A 58 1.31 -3.95 -4.50
CA HIS A 58 1.17 -3.94 -3.05
C HIS A 58 -0.12 -3.27 -2.57
N ILE A 59 -0.54 -2.15 -3.19
CA ILE A 59 -1.83 -1.51 -2.91
C ILE A 59 -2.98 -2.49 -3.16
N ASN A 60 -2.97 -3.16 -4.31
CA ASN A 60 -3.99 -4.14 -4.65
C ASN A 60 -4.03 -5.29 -3.64
N LEU A 61 -2.86 -5.81 -3.23
CA LEU A 61 -2.78 -6.84 -2.21
C LEU A 61 -3.38 -6.38 -0.86
N CYS A 62 -3.11 -5.15 -0.44
CA CYS A 62 -3.68 -4.60 0.79
C CYS A 62 -5.22 -4.51 0.69
N THR A 63 -5.74 -4.04 -0.44
CA THR A 63 -7.19 -3.97 -0.70
C THR A 63 -7.82 -5.35 -0.71
N ASP A 64 -7.23 -6.31 -1.42
CA ASP A 64 -7.72 -7.70 -1.47
C ASP A 64 -7.75 -8.33 -0.08
N MET A 65 -6.76 -8.04 0.76
CA MET A 65 -6.73 -8.49 2.16
C MET A 65 -7.85 -7.85 2.98
N MET A 66 -8.12 -6.55 2.82
CA MET A 66 -9.24 -5.89 3.52
C MET A 66 -10.58 -6.52 3.14
N ILE A 67 -10.82 -6.75 1.84
CA ILE A 67 -12.03 -7.41 1.33
C ILE A 67 -12.16 -8.81 1.93
N LYS A 68 -11.10 -9.63 1.85
CA LYS A 68 -11.10 -11.02 2.34
C LYS A 68 -11.37 -11.11 3.84
N LEU A 69 -10.93 -10.11 4.60
CA LEU A 69 -11.13 -10.02 6.05
C LEU A 69 -12.44 -9.31 6.43
N ASN A 70 -13.24 -8.87 5.44
CA ASN A 70 -14.47 -8.12 5.62
C ASN A 70 -14.26 -6.85 6.46
N LEU A 71 -13.22 -6.09 6.12
CA LEU A 71 -12.79 -4.85 6.77
C LEU A 71 -13.09 -3.58 5.95
N GLU A 72 -13.65 -3.73 4.74
CA GLU A 72 -14.02 -2.62 3.83
C GLU A 72 -15.47 -2.18 4.02
#